data_AF-A0A1H7ZPS2-F1
#
_entry.id   AF-A0A1H7ZPS2-F1
#
_cell.length_a   1.000
_cell.length_b   1.000
_cell.length_c   1.000
_cell.angle_alpha   90.00
_cell.angle_beta   90.00
_cell.angle_gamma   90.00
#
_symmetry.space_group_name_H-M   'P 1'
#
loop_
_entity.id
_entity.type
_entity.pdbx_description
1 polymer ?
#
loop_
_entity_poly.entity_id
_entity_poly.type
_entity_poly.pdbx_seq_one_letter_code
_entity_poly.pdbx_strand_id
1 'polypeptide(L)' 'MPADVPTRFQVVAIPRARVWINGTYAGVSPTRAIKVQSGSVTVRLEHAALGMYETTSSATAGETTELTVRW' A
#
# COMPACT_ATOMS: atom_id res chain seq x y z
N MET A 1 6.40 -22.66 -12.16
CA MET A 1 5.11 -22.15 -11.63
C MET A 1 5.47 -21.01 -10.69
N PRO A 2 5.22 -19.73 -11.01
CA PRO A 2 5.54 -18.66 -10.07
C PRO A 2 4.59 -18.81 -8.89
N ALA A 3 5.20 -19.11 -7.76
CA ALA A 3 4.56 -19.52 -6.54
C ALA A 3 3.66 -18.43 -5.99
N ASP A 4 2.59 -18.90 -5.37
CA ASP A 4 1.68 -18.22 -4.47
C ASP A 4 2.43 -17.69 -3.22
N VAL A 5 3.56 -17.00 -3.40
CA VAL A 5 4.35 -16.50 -2.27
C VAL A 5 3.59 -15.30 -1.71
N PRO A 6 3.05 -15.38 -0.47
CA PRO A 6 2.24 -14.32 0.08
C PRO A 6 3.09 -13.06 0.20
N THR A 7 2.89 -12.12 -0.71
CA THR A 7 3.62 -10.86 -0.73
C THR A 7 3.00 -9.96 0.30
N ARG A 8 3.83 -9.39 1.18
CA ARG A 8 3.35 -8.47 2.20
C ARG A 8 3.60 -7.06 1.75
N PHE A 9 2.59 -6.21 1.84
CA PHE A 9 2.69 -4.80 1.50
C PHE A 9 2.28 -3.97 2.71
N GLN A 10 3.17 -3.08 3.13
CA GLN A 10 2.95 -2.16 4.23
C GLN A 10 3.01 -0.74 3.69
N VAL A 11 1.99 0.06 3.98
CA VAL A 11 1.97 1.47 3.59
C VAL A 11 2.06 2.35 4.83
N VAL A 12 3.08 3.20 4.85
CA VAL A 12 3.30 4.22 5.88
C VAL A 12 3.13 5.58 5.24
N ALA A 13 2.01 6.22 5.55
CA ALA A 13 1.71 7.57 5.08
C ALA A 13 1.97 8.59 6.17
N ILE A 14 2.60 9.71 5.79
CA ILE A 14 2.89 10.82 6.68
C ILE A 14 2.40 12.11 5.98
N PRO A 15 1.38 12.80 6.53
CA PRO A 15 0.66 12.54 7.78
C PRO A 15 -0.34 11.37 7.70
N ARG A 16 -0.97 11.07 8.85
CA ARG A 16 -1.84 9.92 9.01
C ARG A 16 -3.06 10.00 8.08
N ALA A 17 -3.20 9.07 7.13
CA ALA A 17 -4.24 9.13 6.11
C ALA A 17 -4.91 7.77 5.89
N ARG A 18 -6.10 7.78 5.29
CA ARG A 18 -6.80 6.57 4.83
C ARG A 18 -6.01 5.99 3.68
N VAL A 19 -5.74 4.69 3.73
CA VAL A 19 -4.98 3.97 2.72
C VAL A 19 -5.91 3.01 1.99
N TRP A 20 -5.86 3.07 0.67
CA TRP A 20 -6.49 2.17 -0.27
C TRP A 20 -5.41 1.49 -1.10
N ILE A 21 -5.52 0.18 -1.24
CA ILE A 21 -4.55 -0.65 -1.96
C ILE A 21 -5.34 -1.40 -3.03
N ASN A 22 -5.02 -1.14 -4.29
CA ASN A 22 -5.74 -1.65 -5.47
C ASN A 22 -7.27 -1.41 -5.39
N GLY A 23 -7.67 -0.21 -4.95
CA GLY A 23 -9.07 0.15 -4.72
C GLY A 23 -9.71 -0.46 -3.46
N THR A 24 -9.02 -1.35 -2.74
CA THR A 24 -9.51 -1.95 -1.49
C THR A 24 -9.06 -1.14 -0.28
N TYR A 25 -9.96 -0.85 0.66
CA TYR A 25 -9.59 -0.13 1.88
C TYR A 25 -8.73 -1.00 2.80
N ALA A 26 -7.48 -0.58 2.96
CA ALA A 26 -6.48 -1.27 3.79
C ALA A 26 -6.47 -0.76 5.24
N GLY A 27 -7.05 0.41 5.49
CA GLY A 27 -7.14 1.01 6.82
C GLY A 27 -6.60 2.44 6.85
N VAL A 28 -6.06 2.84 7.99
CA VAL A 28 -5.44 4.16 8.19
C VAL A 28 -3.95 3.94 8.42
N SER A 29 -3.08 4.79 7.86
CA SER A 29 -1.64 4.66 8.05
C SER A 29 -1.23 4.81 9.53
N PRO A 30 -0.11 4.22 9.97
CA PRO A 30 0.61 3.12 9.32
C PRO A 30 -0.30 1.88 9.22
N THR A 31 -0.40 1.31 8.02
CA THR A 31 -1.17 0.06 7.83
C THR A 31 -0.33 -1.12 8.29
N ARG A 32 -0.99 -2.23 8.65
CA ARG A 32 -0.28 -3.50 8.88
C ARG A 32 0.20 -4.05 7.53
N ALA A 33 1.22 -4.89 7.57
CA ALA A 33 1.62 -5.68 6.41
C ALA A 33 0.46 -6.58 5.93
N ILE A 34 -0.24 -6.16 4.87
CA ILE A 34 -1.34 -6.91 4.28
C ILE A 34 -0.83 -7.82 3.16
N LYS A 35 -1.51 -8.93 2.92
CA LYS A 35 -1.21 -9.79 1.78
C LYS A 35 -1.71 -9.12 0.50
N VAL A 36 -0.82 -8.89 -0.45
CA VAL A 36 -1.15 -8.41 -1.80
C VAL A 36 -0.65 -9.41 -2.83
N GLN A 37 -1.18 -9.31 -4.04
CA GLN A 37 -0.57 -9.99 -5.18
C GLN A 37 0.71 -9.25 -5.58
N SER A 38 1.74 -10.02 -5.94
CA SER A 38 2.97 -9.48 -6.51
C SER A 38 2.67 -8.82 -7.87
N GLY A 39 3.32 -7.69 -8.14
CA GLY A 39 3.09 -6.92 -9.37
C GLY A 39 2.85 -5.45 -9.07
N SER A 40 2.09 -4.79 -9.94
CA SER A 40 1.76 -3.37 -9.78
C SER A 40 0.63 -3.19 -8.76
N VAL A 41 0.91 -2.44 -7.70
CA VAL A 41 -0.01 -2.13 -6.62
C VAL A 41 -0.26 -0.62 -6.60
N THR A 42 -1.50 -0.23 -6.87
CA THR A 42 -1.92 1.17 -6.75
C THR A 42 -2.26 1.47 -5.30
N VAL A 43 -1.57 2.43 -4.70
CA VAL A 43 -1.81 2.92 -3.35
C VAL A 43 -2.42 4.30 -3.45
N ARG A 44 -3.67 4.40 -3.02
CA ARG A 44 -4.40 5.65 -2.95
C ARG A 44 -4.56 6.05 -1.50
N LEU A 45 -4.30 7.30 -1.24
CA LEU A 45 -4.20 7.88 0.09
C LEU A 45 -5.17 9.04 0.17
N GLU A 46 -5.97 9.08 1.22
CA GLU A 46 -6.97 10.11 1.41
C GLU A 46 -6.85 10.73 2.78
N HIS A 47 -6.66 12.04 2.77
CA HIS A 47 -6.56 12.86 3.95
C HIS A 47 -7.56 14.01 3.85
N ALA A 48 -8.34 14.22 4.91
CA ALA A 48 -9.40 15.23 4.89
C ALA A 48 -8.89 16.65 4.59
N ALA A 49 -7.65 16.98 5.02
CA ALA A 49 -7.07 18.30 4.79
C ALA A 49 -6.13 18.40 3.58
N LEU A 50 -5.57 17.28 3.10
CA LEU A 50 -4.61 17.29 1.97
C LEU A 50 -5.26 16.81 0.67
N GLY A 51 -6.44 16.23 0.75
CA GLY A 51 -7.15 15.64 -0.37
C GLY A 51 -6.70 14.20 -0.63
N MET A 52 -6.70 13.84 -1.90
CA MET A 52 -6.39 12.50 -2.37
C MET A 52 -5.04 12.49 -3.07
N TYR A 53 -4.18 11.56 -2.70
CA TYR A 53 -2.90 11.31 -3.31
C TYR A 53 -2.86 9.86 -3.81
N GLU A 54 -2.44 9.64 -5.05
CA GLU A 54 -2.37 8.29 -5.62
C GLU A 54 -0.96 8.01 -6.12
N THR A 55 -0.42 6.84 -5.77
CA THR A 55 0.90 6.39 -6.18
C THR A 55 0.82 4.93 -6.60
N THR A 56 1.68 4.54 -7.53
CA THR A 56 1.77 3.15 -7.98
C THR A 56 3.13 2.62 -7.58
N SER A 57 3.15 1.45 -6.95
CA SER A 57 4.37 0.81 -6.48
C SER A 57 4.37 -0.66 -6.86
N SER A 58 5.54 -1.22 -7.12
CA SER A 58 5.69 -2.63 -7.46
C SER A 58 5.94 -3.44 -6.18
N ALA A 59 5.07 -4.42 -5.92
CA ALA A 59 5.25 -5.38 -4.82
C ALA A 59 6.06 -6.59 -5.31
N THR A 60 7.17 -6.88 -4.62
CA THR A 60 8.06 -7.99 -4.96
C THR A 60 7.54 -9.31 -4.39
N ALA A 61 7.39 -10.33 -5.24
CA ALA A 61 6.91 -11.64 -4.82
C ALA A 61 7.80 -12.24 -3.73
N GLY A 62 7.19 -12.59 -2.59
CA GLY A 62 7.87 -13.31 -1.51
C GLY A 62 8.64 -12.46 -0.52
N GLU A 63 8.56 -11.14 -0.62
CA GLU A 63 9.14 -10.22 0.36
C GLU A 63 8.07 -9.32 1.00
N THR A 64 8.47 -8.60 2.05
CA THR A 64 7.65 -7.53 2.63
C THR A 64 8.10 -6.20 2.05
N THR A 65 7.31 -5.62 1.15
CA THR A 65 7.55 -4.29 0.60
C THR A 65 6.95 -3.26 1.54
N GLU A 66 7.78 -2.38 2.09
CA GLU A 66 7.33 -1.21 2.84
C GLU A 66 7.36 0.03 1.93
N LEU A 67 6.20 0.61 1.68
CA LEU A 67 6.05 1.85 0.95
C LEU A 67 5.82 2.99 1.93
N THR A 68 6.83 3.84 2.10
CA THR A 68 6.67 5.11 2.82
C THR A 68 6.29 6.19 1.84
N VAL A 69 5.11 6.80 2.04
CA VAL A 69 4.60 7.89 1.21
C VAL A 69 4.58 9.17 2.03
N ARG A 70 5.23 10.20 1.48
CA ARG A 70 5.30 11.55 2.04
C ARG A 70 4.80 12.50 0.95
N TRP A 71 3.78 13.28 1.25
CA TRP A 71 3.20 14.27 0.34
C TRP A 71 2.96 15.59 1.06
#